data_AF-A0A5K1K769-F1
#
_entry.id   AF-A0A5K1K769-F1
#
_cell.length_a   1.000
_cell.length_b   1.000
_cell.length_c   1.000
_cell.angle_alpha   90.00
_cell.angle_beta   90.00
_cell.angle_gamma   90.00
#
_symmetry.space_group_name_H-M   'P 1'
#
loop_
_entity.id
_entity.type
_entity.pdbx_description
1 polymer ?
#
loop_
_entity_poly.entity_id
_entity_poly.type
_entity_poly.pdbx_seq_one_letter_code
_entity_poly.pdbx_strand_id
1 'polypeptide(L)'
;MAFLVEDPDKRCVVTQHRDSPGTQCAHLIPEAEEPWFVYMLEYLPPPRALAEPIHHPANGVLLRADVRLCFDARAFIFSPPTCPS
;
A
#
# COMPACT_ATOMS: atom_id res chain seq x y z
N MET A 1 5.85 -18.99 -1.33
CA MET A 1 4.95 -18.49 -0.26
C MET A 1 5.30 -17.03 -0.07
N ALA A 2 4.56 -16.12 -0.71
CA ALA A 2 4.79 -14.68 -0.55
C ALA A 2 3.99 -14.19 0.65
N PHE A 3 4.70 -13.81 1.70
CA PHE A 3 4.27 -13.27 2.98
C PHE A 3 5.26 -12.11 3.19
N LEU A 4 4.92 -10.82 3.32
CA LEU A 4 3.67 -10.19 3.77
C LEU A 4 3.63 -8.69 3.41
N VAL A 5 2.55 -8.26 2.74
CA VAL A 5 1.92 -7.01 3.16
C VAL A 5 1.23 -7.32 4.49
N GLU A 6 1.93 -7.10 5.60
CA GLU A 6 1.34 -7.29 6.93
C GLU A 6 0.19 -6.31 7.12
N ASP A 7 -0.63 -6.53 8.14
CA ASP A 7 -1.80 -5.72 8.46
C ASP A 7 -1.42 -4.71 9.56
N PRO A 8 -0.60 -3.66 9.29
CA PRO A 8 -0.20 -2.71 10.33
C PRO A 8 -1.41 -1.90 10.82
N ASP A 9 -2.36 -1.69 9.91
CA ASP A 9 -3.59 -0.99 10.16
C ASP A 9 -4.58 -1.91 10.87
N LYS A 10 -5.11 -1.47 12.01
CA LYS A 10 -6.12 -2.24 12.76
C LYS A 10 -7.54 -2.09 12.21
N ARG A 11 -7.70 -1.28 11.16
CA ARG A 11 -8.98 -0.85 10.61
C ARG A 11 -8.80 -0.31 9.20
N CYS A 12 -9.85 -0.39 8.40
CA CYS A 12 -9.91 0.28 7.10
C CYS A 12 -9.56 1.76 7.25
N VAL A 13 -8.55 2.25 6.54
CA VAL A 13 -8.10 3.65 6.69
C VAL A 13 -9.15 4.67 6.23
N VAL A 14 -10.01 4.29 5.27
CA VAL A 14 -11.04 5.16 4.71
C VAL A 14 -12.29 5.19 5.60
N THR A 15 -12.81 4.02 5.98
CA THR A 15 -14.12 3.91 6.66
C THR A 15 -14.01 3.68 8.16
N GLN A 16 -12.80 3.47 8.69
CA GLN A 16 -12.52 3.13 10.09
C GLN A 16 -13.15 1.80 10.55
N HIS A 17 -13.67 0.99 9.62
CA HIS A 17 -14.25 -0.33 9.89
C HIS A 17 -13.18 -1.30 10.42
N ARG A 18 -13.49 -2.02 11.50
CA ARG A 18 -12.54 -2.83 12.28
C ARG A 18 -12.72 -4.35 12.09
N ASP A 19 -13.83 -4.78 11.51
CA ASP A 19 -14.18 -6.20 11.57
C ASP A 19 -13.43 -6.99 10.48
N SER A 20 -12.59 -7.92 10.91
CA SER A 20 -12.18 -9.06 10.10
C SER A 20 -13.33 -10.07 10.10
N PRO A 21 -13.80 -10.60 8.94
CA PRO A 21 -13.12 -10.71 7.64
C PRO A 21 -13.46 -9.62 6.60
N GLY A 22 -14.00 -8.47 7.01
CA GLY A 22 -14.45 -7.40 6.10
C GLY A 22 -13.34 -6.55 5.48
N THR A 23 -12.09 -6.73 5.92
CA THR A 23 -10.93 -5.93 5.51
C THR A 23 -9.87 -6.77 4.79
N GLN A 24 -9.17 -6.16 3.83
CA GLN A 24 -8.14 -6.76 3.00
C GLN A 24 -6.99 -5.78 2.81
N CYS A 25 -5.76 -6.29 2.79
CA CYS A 25 -4.59 -5.46 2.59
C CYS A 25 -4.38 -5.15 1.10
N ALA A 26 -4.01 -3.91 0.83
CA ALA A 26 -4.00 -3.30 -0.47
C ALA A 26 -2.60 -2.75 -0.79
N HIS A 27 -2.00 -3.18 -1.91
CA HIS A 27 -0.75 -2.56 -2.39
C HIS A 27 -1.02 -1.13 -2.87
N LEU A 28 -0.27 -0.14 -2.36
CA LEU A 28 -0.29 1.26 -2.80
C LEU A 28 0.37 1.41 -4.18
N ILE A 29 1.56 0.84 -4.34
CA ILE A 29 2.22 0.62 -5.63
C ILE A 29 1.80 -0.77 -6.10
N PRO A 30 1.05 -0.89 -7.21
CA PRO A 30 0.58 -2.19 -7.70
C PRO A 30 1.73 -3.16 -7.95
N GLU A 31 1.51 -4.44 -7.67
CA GLU A 31 2.51 -5.50 -7.88
C GLU A 31 3.02 -5.57 -9.33
N ALA A 32 2.14 -5.28 -10.30
CA ALA A 32 2.51 -5.21 -11.72
C ALA A 32 3.53 -4.10 -12.05
N GLU A 33 3.68 -3.09 -11.18
CA GLU A 33 4.62 -1.97 -11.33
C GLU A 33 5.94 -2.22 -10.58
N GLU A 34 6.18 -3.43 -10.05
CA GLU A 34 7.43 -3.78 -9.38
C GLU A 34 8.68 -3.42 -10.19
N PRO A 35 8.78 -3.69 -11.52
CA PRO A 35 9.96 -3.33 -12.29
C PRO A 35 10.24 -1.82 -12.29
N TRP A 36 9.18 -1.01 -12.41
CA TRP A 36 9.29 0.44 -12.32
C TRP A 36 9.70 0.88 -10.92
N PHE A 37 9.11 0.27 -9.88
CA PHE A 37 9.42 0.63 -8.51
C PHE A 37 10.89 0.34 -8.15
N VAL A 38 11.40 -0.83 -8.55
CA VAL A 38 12.80 -1.21 -8.36
C VAL A 38 13.73 -0.21 -9.07
N TYR A 39 13.42 0.17 -10.31
CA TYR A 39 14.17 1.20 -11.03
C TYR A 39 14.17 2.56 -10.29
N MET A 40 13.03 2.96 -9.73
CA MET A 40 12.93 4.22 -8.97
C MET A 40 13.78 4.21 -7.69
N LEU A 41 14.02 3.06 -7.07
CA LEU A 41 14.86 2.97 -5.86
C LEU A 41 16.33 3.32 -6.14
N GLU A 42 16.81 3.16 -7.39
CA GLU A 42 18.18 3.54 -7.78
C GLU A 42 18.44 5.04 -7.64
N TYR A 43 17.38 5.86 -7.69
CA TYR A 43 17.46 7.32 -7.55
C TYR A 43 17.41 7.80 -6.09
N LEU A 44 17.23 6.90 -5.12
CA LEU A 44 17.21 7.24 -3.71
C LEU A 44 18.62 7.23 -3.11
N PRO A 45 18.93 8.12 -2.15
CA PRO A 45 20.22 8.12 -1.47
C PRO A 45 20.43 6.82 -0.67
N PRO A 46 21.62 6.20 -0.72
CA PRO A 46 21.95 5.00 0.08
C PRO A 46 21.87 5.27 1.60
N PRO A 47 21.64 4.24 2.44
CA PRO A 47 21.41 2.84 2.13
C PRO A 47 19.92 2.47 2.29
N ARG A 48 19.24 2.02 1.23
CA ARG A 48 17.84 1.57 1.31
C ARG A 48 17.57 0.33 0.45
N ALA A 49 18.43 -0.68 0.56
CA ALA A 49 18.08 -2.00 0.06
C ALA A 49 16.93 -2.55 0.93
N LEU A 50 15.69 -2.31 0.52
CA LEU A 50 14.55 -3.08 1.00
C LEU A 50 14.67 -4.46 0.36
N ALA A 51 14.76 -5.53 1.16
CA ALA A 51 14.94 -6.88 0.65
C ALA A 51 13.79 -7.32 -0.28
N GLU A 52 12.58 -6.79 -0.05
CA GLU A 52 11.39 -6.98 -0.88
C GLU A 52 10.59 -5.66 -0.92
N PRO A 53 10.92 -4.73 -1.82
CA PRO A 53 10.33 -3.40 -1.80
C PRO A 53 8.83 -3.43 -2.08
N ILE A 54 8.39 -4.26 -3.04
CA ILE A 54 6.98 -4.33 -3.44
C ILE A 54 6.08 -4.90 -2.34
N HIS A 55 6.56 -5.91 -1.61
CA HIS A 55 5.85 -6.53 -0.49
C HIS A 55 6.16 -5.87 0.86
N HIS A 56 6.90 -4.75 0.86
CA HIS A 56 7.21 -4.05 2.10
C HIS A 56 5.91 -3.59 2.79
N PRO A 57 5.76 -3.74 4.12
CA PRO A 57 4.54 -3.35 4.82
C PRO A 57 4.13 -1.89 4.61
N ALA A 58 5.09 -0.99 4.35
CA ALA A 58 4.82 0.42 4.03
C ALA A 58 4.18 0.64 2.64
N ASN A 59 4.22 -0.37 1.76
CA ASN A 59 3.47 -0.39 0.50
C ASN A 59 2.04 -0.96 0.70
N GLY A 60 1.67 -1.32 1.94
CA GLY A 60 0.37 -1.86 2.30
C GLY A 60 -0.55 -0.83 2.92
N VAL A 61 -1.85 -0.98 2.67
CA VAL A 61 -2.90 -0.28 3.42
C VAL A 61 -4.10 -1.19 3.64
N LEU A 62 -4.69 -1.18 4.83
CA LEU A 62 -5.88 -1.98 5.08
C LEU A 62 -7.14 -1.27 4.58
N LEU A 63 -7.93 -1.94 3.75
CA LEU A 63 -9.19 -1.43 3.19
C LEU A 63 -10.33 -2.42 3.41
N ARG A 64 -11.55 -1.91 3.52
CA ARG A 64 -12.75 -2.76 3.43
C ARG A 64 -12.84 -3.31 2.00
N ALA A 65 -13.34 -4.54 1.83
CA ALA A 65 -13.30 -5.24 0.53
C ALA A 65 -13.91 -4.44 -0.64
N ASP A 66 -15.04 -3.77 -0.43
CA ASP A 66 -15.68 -2.88 -1.42
C ASP A 66 -14.84 -1.64 -1.75
N VAL A 67 -14.20 -1.05 -0.74
CA VAL A 67 -13.29 0.11 -0.90
C VAL A 67 -12.03 -0.31 -1.67
N ARG A 68 -11.50 -1.51 -1.42
CA ARG A 68 -10.38 -2.07 -2.19
C ARG A 68 -10.72 -2.19 -3.67
N LEU A 69 -11.91 -2.69 -4.02
CA LEU A 69 -12.34 -2.79 -5.42
C LEU A 69 -12.35 -1.41 -6.11
N CYS A 70 -12.85 -0.38 -5.42
CA CYS A 70 -12.81 0.99 -5.93
C CYS A 70 -11.38 1.52 -6.09
N PHE A 71 -10.49 1.19 -5.16
CA PHE A 71 -9.08 1.59 -5.21
C PHE A 71 -8.35 0.93 -6.39
N ASP A 72 -8.52 -0.38 -6.58
CA ASP A 72 -7.92 -1.14 -7.69
C ASP A 72 -8.46 -0.67 -9.05
N ALA A 73 -9.74 -0.30 -9.11
CA ALA A 73 -10.36 0.32 -10.29
C ALA A 73 -9.92 1.78 -10.52
N ARG A 74 -9.00 2.31 -9.71
CA ARG A 74 -8.48 3.69 -9.78
C ARG A 74 -9.58 4.75 -9.63
N ALA A 75 -10.64 4.45 -8.89
CA ALA A 75 -11.73 5.40 -8.65
C ALA A 75 -11.34 6.53 -7.68
N PHE A 76 -10.28 6.32 -6.88
CA PHE A 76 -9.69 7.32 -6.00
C PHE A 76 -8.20 7.01 -5.76
N ILE A 77 -7.48 7.98 -5.19
CA ILE A 77 -6.06 7.84 -4.82
C ILE A 77 -5.82 8.35 -3.39
N PHE A 78 -4.74 7.85 -2.77
CA PHE A 78 -4.19 8.46 -1.57
C PHE A 78 -3.21 9.56 -1.97
N SER A 79 -3.48 10.79 -1.53
CA SER A 79 -2.53 11.89 -1.65
C SER A 79 -1.85 12.12 -0.31
N PRO A 80 -0.53 12.41 -0.29
CA PRO A 80 0.10 12.99 0.89
C PRO A 80 -0.66 14.24 1.33
N PRO A 81 -0.72 14.54 2.63
CA PRO A 81 -1.23 15.81 3.10
C PRO A 81 -0.42 16.93 2.45
N THR A 82 -1.10 17.96 1.94
CA THR A 82 -0.42 19.18 1.52
C THR A 82 0.27 19.78 2.73
N CYS A 83 1.57 20.08 2.64
CA CYS A 83 2.24 20.85 3.68
C CYS A 83 1.46 22.16 3.87
N PRO A 84 0.96 22.49 5.08
CA PRO A 84 0.39 23.81 5.30
C PRO A 84 1.53 24.83 5.13
N SER A 85 1.40 25.68 4.12
CA SER A 85 2.26 26.85 3.90
C SER A 85 2.24 27.79 5.09
#